data_AF-A0A4R4PIK4-F1
#
_entry.id   AF-A0A4R4PIK4-F1
#
_cell.length_a   1.000
_cell.length_b   1.000
_cell.length_c   1.000
_cell.angle_alpha   90.00
_cell.angle_beta   90.00
_cell.angle_gamma   90.00
#
_symmetry.space_group_name_H-M   'P 1'
#
loop_
_entity.id
_entity.type
_entity.pdbx_description
1 polymer ?
#
loop_
_entity_poly.entity_id
_entity_poly.type
_entity_poly.pdbx_seq_one_letter_code
_entity_poly.pdbx_strand_id
1 'polypeptide(L)'
;MDGLTFTRDEVEAAARVAPWRLQREFSAEINPEDMGETARVYQRAAGEASTTQDLAEAATEIAEESGGQDGRTVVDGADRDARTATELSDGGEEMEQVSRYLTQAMEVATNTEREVRSMIENYLDPRLAEHLAAAQAEYVNRTNGHYYVGGERVTVEYTDESRPNDPQLASEIRGKYLRMAADDAEYAHGSISRDIEDYRGLLTRYGKDLDDLGYDLTAGPLDLWTSPQMARYAADSLKEALALGGDPARLEFYTRTLFSMVKDVLENVATAGPRQLSDAEGRYLDEFLATLGPDGLAALGNVVEEHGEGALQVGRAHAAVGNGVMMMLNHDIRVPDPDAPRIQDAHRAISPYLSQLEGPLFENDPDSDAFREGLEKYNGFGNLVERSSVPADDGNSRRLAFSALDVQERTSQQYEPDEFLWFDFEPDNVVENTGSAKMLASAGENRATAMDLLKDPNFTQQMFDRQWENSSGVARFIEQGIYAEDSSLENRVLSQPTVDNVLAAADEAGDRVQGTGPQDEYGHVDHTALRDLLDSLRE
;
A
#
# COMPACT_ATOMS: atom_id res chain seq x y z
N MET A 1 10.46 49.46 -15.58
CA MET A 1 9.22 48.73 -15.23
C MET A 1 9.51 47.46 -14.41
N ASP A 2 10.78 47.22 -14.06
CA ASP A 2 11.20 46.20 -13.11
C ASP A 2 10.38 46.32 -11.82
N GLY A 3 9.68 45.25 -11.45
CA GLY A 3 8.87 45.19 -10.22
C GLY A 3 7.35 45.06 -10.41
N LEU A 4 6.81 45.03 -11.63
CA LEU A 4 5.39 44.75 -11.89
C LEU A 4 5.13 43.34 -12.45
N THR A 5 6.15 42.71 -13.02
CA THR A 5 6.06 41.35 -13.56
C THR A 5 6.23 40.30 -12.48
N PHE A 6 5.65 39.13 -12.70
CA PHE A 6 5.86 37.93 -11.91
C PHE A 6 5.80 36.69 -12.81
N THR A 7 6.51 35.65 -12.39
CA THR A 7 6.72 34.38 -13.08
C THR A 7 5.72 33.31 -12.63
N ARG A 8 5.62 32.21 -13.37
CA ARG A 8 4.84 31.03 -12.96
C ARG A 8 5.28 30.53 -11.58
N ASP A 9 6.59 30.42 -11.34
CA ASP A 9 7.14 29.98 -10.05
C ASP A 9 6.73 30.89 -8.88
N GLU A 10 6.68 32.21 -9.10
CA GLU A 10 6.20 33.16 -8.08
C GLU A 10 4.69 33.01 -7.82
N VAL A 11 3.90 32.68 -8.85
CA VAL A 11 2.48 32.37 -8.71
C VAL A 11 2.28 31.07 -7.95
N GLU A 12 2.99 29.99 -8.31
CA GLU A 12 2.94 28.71 -7.61
C GLU A 12 3.37 28.84 -6.14
N ALA A 13 4.43 29.61 -5.86
CA ALA A 13 4.88 29.89 -4.50
C ALA A 13 3.85 30.68 -3.69
N ALA A 14 3.15 31.63 -4.32
CA ALA A 14 2.09 32.40 -3.68
C ALA A 14 0.82 31.55 -3.42
N ALA A 15 0.45 30.70 -4.38
CA ALA A 15 -0.70 29.78 -4.33
C ALA A 15 -0.45 28.56 -3.43
N ARG A 16 0.82 28.24 -3.13
CA ARG A 16 1.24 27.02 -2.41
C ARG A 16 0.78 25.73 -3.11
N VAL A 17 0.53 25.81 -4.41
CA VAL A 17 0.20 24.69 -5.30
C VAL A 17 0.94 24.87 -6.62
N ALA A 18 1.12 23.78 -7.38
CA ALA A 18 1.94 23.80 -8.58
C ALA A 18 1.21 23.22 -9.82
N PRO A 19 0.16 23.89 -10.34
CA PRO A 19 -0.65 23.36 -11.45
C PRO A 19 0.16 23.13 -12.74
N TRP A 20 1.14 23.97 -13.06
CA TRP A 20 1.97 23.76 -14.26
C TRP A 20 2.91 22.58 -14.08
N ARG A 21 3.43 22.35 -12.85
CA ARG A 21 4.21 21.16 -12.54
C ARG A 21 3.34 19.91 -12.59
N LEU A 22 2.15 19.94 -11.99
CA LEU A 22 1.19 18.83 -11.97
C LEU A 22 0.80 18.39 -13.38
N GLN A 23 0.54 19.34 -14.30
CA GLN A 23 0.30 19.02 -15.70
C GLN A 23 1.47 18.28 -16.34
N ARG A 24 2.71 18.76 -16.15
CA ARG A 24 3.90 18.09 -16.72
C ARG A 24 4.13 16.70 -16.15
N GLU A 25 3.91 16.53 -14.84
CA GLU A 25 4.04 15.23 -14.16
C GLU A 25 3.00 14.24 -14.69
N PHE A 26 1.75 14.67 -14.86
CA PHE A 26 0.70 13.84 -15.43
C PHE A 26 0.97 13.47 -16.90
N SER A 27 1.42 14.43 -17.72
CA SER A 27 1.79 14.14 -19.11
C SER A 27 2.96 13.15 -19.23
N ALA A 28 3.82 13.06 -18.21
CA ALA A 28 4.91 12.10 -18.14
C ALA A 28 4.50 10.74 -17.55
N GLU A 29 3.41 10.69 -16.78
CA GLU A 29 2.82 9.47 -16.22
C GLU A 29 2.17 8.61 -17.30
N ILE A 30 1.54 9.23 -18.30
CA ILE A 30 0.80 8.51 -19.34
C ILE A 30 1.62 8.31 -20.62
N ASN A 31 1.49 7.13 -21.25
CA ASN A 31 1.99 6.89 -22.60
C ASN A 31 0.90 6.25 -23.49
N PRO A 32 -0.02 7.03 -24.08
CA PRO A 32 -1.09 6.50 -24.91
C PRO A 32 -0.61 5.67 -26.11
N GLU A 33 0.59 5.94 -26.64
CA GLU A 33 1.14 5.18 -27.76
C GLU A 33 1.46 3.73 -27.34
N ASP A 34 2.18 3.57 -26.22
CA ASP A 34 2.50 2.25 -25.67
C ASP A 34 1.22 1.52 -25.25
N MET A 35 0.25 2.22 -24.65
CA MET A 35 -1.06 1.66 -24.30
C MET A 35 -1.76 1.08 -25.53
N GLY A 36 -1.78 1.84 -26.63
CA GLY A 36 -2.37 1.42 -27.89
C GLY A 36 -1.57 0.31 -28.60
N GLU A 37 -0.24 0.27 -28.46
CA GLU A 37 0.57 -0.86 -28.96
C GLU A 37 0.28 -2.15 -28.18
N THR A 38 0.18 -2.07 -26.87
CA THR A 38 -0.13 -3.22 -26.00
C THR A 38 -1.53 -3.75 -26.27
N ALA A 39 -2.54 -2.87 -26.39
CA ALA A 39 -3.89 -3.27 -26.79
C ALA A 39 -3.87 -4.04 -28.13
N ARG A 40 -3.10 -3.56 -29.12
CA ARG A 40 -2.93 -4.24 -30.42
C ARG A 40 -2.20 -5.58 -30.32
N VAL A 41 -1.32 -5.78 -29.33
CA VAL A 41 -0.70 -7.08 -29.06
C VAL A 41 -1.75 -8.07 -28.55
N TYR A 42 -2.54 -7.70 -27.53
CA TYR A 42 -3.62 -8.54 -27.02
C TYR A 42 -4.69 -8.82 -28.07
N GLN A 43 -5.06 -7.85 -28.89
CA GLN A 43 -6.01 -8.05 -29.98
C GLN A 43 -5.51 -9.07 -31.01
N ARG A 44 -4.22 -9.05 -31.34
CA ARG A 44 -3.63 -10.05 -32.24
C ARG A 44 -3.59 -11.43 -31.58
N ALA A 45 -3.20 -11.50 -30.31
CA ALA A 45 -3.19 -12.75 -29.55
C ALA A 45 -4.59 -13.38 -29.47
N ALA A 46 -5.64 -12.57 -29.24
CA ALA A 46 -7.03 -13.01 -29.28
C ALA A 46 -7.42 -13.62 -30.63
N GLY A 47 -7.05 -12.96 -31.74
CA GLY A 47 -7.31 -13.49 -33.09
C GLY A 47 -6.54 -14.78 -33.40
N GLU A 48 -5.31 -14.90 -32.90
CA GLU A 48 -4.50 -16.12 -33.02
C GLU A 48 -5.07 -17.28 -32.18
N ALA A 49 -5.53 -17.01 -30.95
CA ALA A 49 -6.18 -17.97 -30.07
C ALA A 49 -7.50 -18.49 -30.70
N SER A 50 -8.35 -17.59 -31.20
CA SER A 50 -9.58 -17.95 -31.90
C SER A 50 -9.30 -18.82 -33.13
N THR A 51 -8.31 -18.44 -33.96
CA THR A 51 -7.92 -19.26 -35.12
C THR A 51 -7.40 -20.65 -34.70
N THR A 52 -6.70 -20.72 -33.57
CA THR A 52 -6.17 -21.98 -33.03
C THR A 52 -7.29 -22.87 -32.49
N GLN A 53 -8.31 -22.29 -31.87
CA GLN A 53 -9.51 -23.01 -31.45
C GLN A 53 -10.27 -23.56 -32.65
N ASP A 54 -10.55 -22.76 -33.68
CA ASP A 54 -11.21 -23.24 -34.91
C ASP A 54 -10.48 -24.44 -35.53
N LEU A 55 -9.14 -24.39 -35.53
CA LEU A 55 -8.30 -25.48 -36.00
C LEU A 55 -8.38 -26.72 -35.08
N ALA A 56 -8.42 -26.52 -33.77
CA ALA A 56 -8.54 -27.59 -32.79
C ALA A 56 -9.90 -28.30 -32.90
N GLU A 57 -11.01 -27.55 -33.01
CA GLU A 57 -12.36 -28.07 -33.22
C GLU A 57 -12.43 -28.88 -34.53
N ALA A 58 -11.88 -28.35 -35.63
CA ALA A 58 -11.82 -29.09 -36.89
C ALA A 58 -10.97 -30.37 -36.79
N ALA A 59 -9.87 -30.34 -36.03
CA ALA A 59 -9.04 -31.52 -35.79
C ALA A 59 -9.75 -32.54 -34.87
N THR A 60 -10.54 -32.08 -33.91
CA THR A 60 -11.39 -32.91 -33.05
C THR A 60 -12.47 -33.60 -33.88
N GLU A 61 -13.19 -32.87 -34.75
CA GLU A 61 -14.20 -33.44 -35.66
C GLU A 61 -13.60 -34.56 -36.53
N ILE A 62 -12.45 -34.31 -37.17
CA ILE A 62 -11.74 -35.33 -37.96
C ILE A 62 -11.34 -36.54 -37.10
N ALA A 63 -10.90 -36.32 -35.86
CA ALA A 63 -10.49 -37.38 -34.95
C ALA A 63 -11.67 -38.24 -34.47
N GLU A 64 -12.84 -37.63 -34.24
CA GLU A 64 -14.07 -38.35 -33.91
C GLU A 64 -14.58 -39.17 -35.10
N GLU A 65 -14.51 -38.63 -36.31
CA GLU A 65 -14.86 -39.35 -37.54
C GLU A 65 -13.92 -40.53 -37.82
N SER A 66 -12.61 -40.34 -37.58
CA SER A 66 -11.56 -41.32 -37.91
C SER A 66 -11.28 -42.33 -36.79
N GLY A 67 -11.59 -41.98 -35.54
CA GLY A 67 -11.21 -42.69 -34.31
C GLY A 67 -12.22 -43.72 -33.81
N GLY A 68 -13.16 -44.13 -34.67
CA GLY A 68 -14.19 -45.11 -34.31
C GLY A 68 -13.65 -46.54 -34.23
N GLN A 69 -13.72 -47.18 -33.05
CA GLN A 69 -13.56 -48.63 -32.91
C GLN A 69 -14.95 -49.26 -32.73
N ASP A 70 -15.32 -50.21 -33.59
CA ASP A 70 -16.63 -50.89 -33.59
C ASP A 70 -17.84 -49.93 -33.65
N GLY A 71 -17.68 -48.79 -34.33
CA GLY A 71 -18.74 -47.78 -34.49
C GLY A 71 -18.95 -46.88 -33.27
N ARG A 72 -18.02 -46.88 -32.30
CA ARG A 72 -17.98 -45.93 -31.17
C ARG A 72 -16.72 -45.09 -31.26
N THR A 73 -16.85 -43.76 -31.15
CA THR A 73 -15.70 -42.87 -31.01
C THR A 73 -14.96 -43.20 -29.72
N VAL A 74 -13.63 -43.31 -29.80
CA VAL A 74 -12.75 -43.45 -28.63
C VAL A 74 -12.32 -42.07 -28.11
N VAL A 75 -12.55 -41.01 -28.89
CA VAL A 75 -12.22 -39.61 -28.57
C VAL A 75 -13.44 -38.96 -27.94
N ASP A 76 -13.24 -38.32 -26.79
CA ASP A 76 -14.19 -37.39 -26.18
C ASP A 76 -13.88 -35.98 -26.73
N GLY A 77 -14.51 -35.61 -27.85
CA GLY A 77 -14.25 -34.33 -28.49
C GLY A 77 -14.70 -33.14 -27.65
N ALA A 78 -15.82 -33.28 -26.95
CA ALA A 78 -16.37 -32.22 -26.10
C ALA A 78 -15.42 -31.87 -24.94
N ASP A 79 -14.85 -32.85 -24.24
CA ASP A 79 -13.86 -32.60 -23.18
C ASP A 79 -12.59 -31.97 -23.74
N ARG A 80 -12.13 -32.44 -24.90
CA ARG A 80 -10.92 -31.91 -25.54
C ARG A 80 -11.09 -30.46 -26.00
N ASP A 81 -12.21 -30.13 -26.62
CA ASP A 81 -12.49 -28.77 -27.09
C ASP A 81 -12.67 -27.83 -25.90
N ALA A 82 -13.39 -28.23 -24.85
CA ALA A 82 -13.54 -27.43 -23.62
C ALA A 82 -12.19 -27.16 -22.92
N ARG A 83 -11.32 -28.16 -22.86
CA ARG A 83 -9.96 -28.00 -22.33
C ARG A 83 -9.12 -27.07 -23.21
N THR A 84 -9.20 -27.23 -24.52
CA THR A 84 -8.45 -26.38 -25.46
C THR A 84 -8.92 -24.93 -25.37
N ALA A 85 -10.23 -24.69 -25.31
CA ALA A 85 -10.80 -23.36 -25.10
C ALA A 85 -10.29 -22.74 -23.79
N THR A 86 -10.32 -23.50 -22.69
CA THR A 86 -9.79 -23.04 -21.39
C THR A 86 -8.29 -22.72 -21.45
N GLU A 87 -7.49 -23.57 -22.08
CA GLU A 87 -6.04 -23.36 -22.26
C GLU A 87 -5.73 -22.17 -23.19
N LEU A 88 -6.67 -21.77 -24.04
CA LEU A 88 -6.58 -20.63 -24.95
C LEU A 88 -7.34 -19.38 -24.44
N SER A 89 -7.63 -19.30 -23.13
CA SER A 89 -8.35 -18.16 -22.54
C SER A 89 -9.73 -17.93 -23.19
N ASP A 90 -10.52 -19.00 -23.21
CA ASP A 90 -11.83 -19.12 -23.84
C ASP A 90 -11.80 -18.70 -25.32
N GLY A 91 -10.87 -19.29 -26.08
CA GLY A 91 -10.73 -18.99 -27.51
C GLY A 91 -10.24 -17.60 -27.84
N GLY A 92 -9.63 -16.90 -26.87
CA GLY A 92 -9.20 -15.52 -26.99
C GLY A 92 -10.26 -14.48 -26.62
N GLU A 93 -11.46 -14.87 -26.19
CA GLU A 93 -12.50 -13.91 -25.74
C GLU A 93 -12.02 -13.05 -24.55
N GLU A 94 -11.32 -13.67 -23.60
CA GLU A 94 -10.74 -12.96 -22.46
C GLU A 94 -9.66 -11.96 -22.93
N MET A 95 -8.81 -12.34 -23.88
CA MET A 95 -7.76 -11.47 -24.42
C MET A 95 -8.35 -10.27 -25.19
N GLU A 96 -9.46 -10.49 -25.90
CA GLU A 96 -10.22 -9.41 -26.52
C GLU A 96 -10.80 -8.45 -25.46
N GLN A 97 -11.26 -8.98 -24.33
CA GLN A 97 -11.71 -8.16 -23.21
C GLN A 97 -10.58 -7.31 -22.63
N VAL A 98 -9.36 -7.86 -22.47
CA VAL A 98 -8.18 -7.08 -22.08
C VAL A 98 -7.88 -5.96 -23.05
N SER A 99 -7.86 -6.27 -24.36
CA SER A 99 -7.66 -5.26 -25.39
C SER A 99 -8.69 -4.14 -25.31
N ARG A 100 -9.95 -4.45 -24.99
CA ARG A 100 -11.01 -3.45 -24.80
C ARG A 100 -10.73 -2.56 -23.59
N TYR A 101 -10.35 -3.12 -22.44
CA TYR A 101 -10.00 -2.32 -21.26
C TYR A 101 -8.78 -1.44 -21.47
N LEU A 102 -7.73 -1.94 -22.15
CA LEU A 102 -6.55 -1.14 -22.49
C LEU A 102 -6.89 0.02 -23.44
N THR A 103 -7.76 -0.22 -24.42
CA THR A 103 -8.24 0.83 -25.33
C THR A 103 -9.03 1.89 -24.58
N GLN A 104 -9.93 1.47 -23.67
CA GLN A 104 -10.68 2.39 -22.82
C GLN A 104 -9.75 3.20 -21.91
N ALA A 105 -8.77 2.56 -21.27
CA ALA A 105 -7.77 3.23 -20.45
C ALA A 105 -7.00 4.28 -21.24
N MET A 106 -6.60 3.97 -22.49
CA MET A 106 -5.90 4.89 -23.39
C MET A 106 -6.79 6.09 -23.78
N GLU A 107 -8.07 5.85 -24.07
CA GLU A 107 -9.04 6.90 -24.37
C GLU A 107 -9.24 7.84 -23.18
N VAL A 108 -9.40 7.30 -21.97
CA VAL A 108 -9.51 8.11 -20.75
C VAL A 108 -8.22 8.90 -20.52
N ALA A 109 -7.05 8.28 -20.61
CA ALA A 109 -5.76 8.98 -20.45
C ALA A 109 -5.62 10.16 -21.43
N THR A 110 -5.94 9.94 -22.70
CA THR A 110 -5.87 10.97 -23.75
C THR A 110 -6.89 12.09 -23.51
N ASN A 111 -8.07 11.75 -22.99
CA ASN A 111 -9.10 12.74 -22.67
C ASN A 111 -8.71 13.60 -21.47
N THR A 112 -8.27 12.99 -20.37
CA THR A 112 -7.79 13.68 -19.18
C THR A 112 -6.61 14.59 -19.50
N GLU A 113 -5.62 14.13 -20.28
CA GLU A 113 -4.48 14.95 -20.70
C GLU A 113 -4.90 16.18 -21.51
N ARG A 114 -5.93 16.04 -22.36
CA ARG A 114 -6.49 17.18 -23.09
C ARG A 114 -7.18 18.18 -22.17
N GLU A 115 -7.92 17.70 -21.16
CA GLU A 115 -8.60 18.53 -20.17
C GLU A 115 -7.61 19.27 -19.29
N VAL A 116 -6.62 18.56 -18.74
CA VAL A 116 -5.51 19.12 -17.94
C VAL A 116 -4.74 20.18 -18.74
N ARG A 117 -4.36 19.87 -19.99
CA ARG A 117 -3.66 20.82 -20.85
C ARG A 117 -4.54 22.03 -21.19
N SER A 118 -5.82 21.82 -21.47
CA SER A 118 -6.77 22.90 -21.72
C SER A 118 -6.92 23.82 -20.50
N MET A 119 -6.91 23.29 -19.27
CA MET A 119 -6.93 24.10 -18.06
C MET A 119 -5.71 25.03 -17.95
N ILE A 120 -4.54 24.57 -18.40
CA ILE A 120 -3.34 25.42 -18.46
C ILE A 120 -3.42 26.42 -19.64
N GLU A 121 -3.57 25.93 -20.86
CA GLU A 121 -3.42 26.72 -22.09
C GLU A 121 -4.61 27.68 -22.33
N ASN A 122 -5.83 27.26 -22.02
CA ASN A 122 -7.04 28.03 -22.32
C ASN A 122 -7.59 28.81 -21.12
N TYR A 123 -7.16 28.50 -19.89
CA TYR A 123 -7.59 29.21 -18.68
C TYR A 123 -6.42 29.91 -17.97
N LEU A 124 -5.46 29.15 -17.42
CA LEU A 124 -4.49 29.70 -16.48
C LEU A 124 -3.46 30.63 -17.15
N ASP A 125 -2.90 30.24 -18.30
CA ASP A 125 -1.93 31.06 -19.03
C ASP A 125 -2.54 32.39 -19.53
N PRO A 126 -3.75 32.42 -20.13
CA PRO A 126 -4.45 33.67 -20.44
C PRO A 126 -4.70 34.54 -19.21
N ARG A 127 -5.14 33.95 -18.08
CA ARG A 127 -5.35 34.68 -16.81
C ARG A 127 -4.08 35.33 -16.29
N LEU A 128 -2.96 34.60 -16.31
CA LEU A 128 -1.67 35.15 -15.94
C LEU A 128 -1.30 36.36 -16.83
N ALA A 129 -1.48 36.25 -18.14
CA ALA A 129 -1.23 37.36 -19.06
C ALA A 129 -2.17 38.56 -18.81
N GLU A 130 -3.45 38.31 -18.52
CA GLU A 130 -4.44 39.34 -18.15
C GLU A 130 -4.01 40.07 -16.88
N HIS A 131 -3.57 39.37 -15.84
CA HIS A 131 -3.12 39.96 -14.58
C HIS A 131 -1.85 40.79 -14.75
N LEU A 132 -0.89 40.34 -15.56
CA LEU A 132 0.32 41.11 -15.89
C LEU A 132 -0.02 42.40 -16.64
N ALA A 133 -0.91 42.32 -17.63
CA ALA A 133 -1.37 43.48 -18.39
C ALA A 133 -2.17 44.46 -17.50
N ALA A 134 -3.02 43.94 -16.62
CA ALA A 134 -3.81 44.74 -15.68
C ALA A 134 -2.93 45.43 -14.63
N ALA A 135 -1.90 44.75 -14.12
CA ALA A 135 -0.89 45.35 -13.23
C ALA A 135 -0.18 46.53 -13.92
N GLN A 136 0.23 46.35 -15.18
CA GLN A 136 0.87 47.41 -15.95
C GLN A 136 -0.11 48.59 -16.19
N ALA A 137 -1.34 48.30 -16.60
CA ALA A 137 -2.37 49.32 -16.85
C ALA A 137 -2.73 50.10 -15.57
N GLU A 138 -2.85 49.42 -14.42
CA GLU A 138 -3.12 50.08 -13.14
C GLU A 138 -1.95 51.00 -12.75
N TYR A 139 -0.70 50.55 -12.93
CA TYR A 139 0.47 51.37 -12.64
C TYR A 139 0.52 52.62 -13.52
N VAL A 140 0.29 52.46 -14.83
CA VAL A 140 0.20 53.59 -15.78
C VAL A 140 -0.88 54.58 -15.33
N ASN A 141 -2.07 54.09 -14.98
CA ASN A 141 -3.19 54.94 -14.56
C ASN A 141 -2.88 55.70 -13.26
N ARG A 142 -2.33 55.01 -12.25
CA ARG A 142 -2.04 55.61 -10.93
C ARG A 142 -0.84 56.56 -10.94
N THR A 143 0.08 56.41 -11.89
CA THR A 143 1.24 57.31 -12.04
C THR A 143 0.97 58.48 -13.00
N ASN A 144 -0.09 58.44 -13.80
CA ASN A 144 -0.49 59.57 -14.63
C ASN A 144 -0.83 60.79 -13.76
N GLY A 145 -0.35 61.96 -14.18
CA GLY A 145 -0.53 63.20 -13.43
C GLY A 145 -1.97 63.69 -13.58
N HIS A 146 -2.61 64.06 -12.47
CA HIS A 146 -3.89 64.76 -12.51
C HIS A 146 -3.73 66.15 -11.92
N TYR A 147 -4.09 67.17 -12.70
CA TYR A 147 -4.15 68.55 -12.22
C TYR A 147 -5.42 69.23 -12.72
N TYR A 148 -5.82 70.31 -12.03
CA TYR A 148 -7.02 71.07 -12.38
C TYR A 148 -6.62 72.35 -13.12
N VAL A 149 -7.16 72.55 -14.33
CA VAL A 149 -7.00 73.80 -15.11
C VAL A 149 -8.38 74.43 -15.26
N GLY A 150 -8.57 75.62 -14.69
CA GLY A 150 -9.86 76.32 -14.76
C GLY A 150 -11.04 75.61 -14.08
N GLY A 151 -10.77 74.66 -13.17
CA GLY A 151 -11.79 73.83 -12.51
C GLY A 151 -12.06 72.49 -13.20
N GLU A 152 -11.51 72.24 -14.39
CA GLU A 152 -11.59 70.95 -15.09
C GLU A 152 -10.38 70.07 -14.75
N ARG A 153 -10.60 68.76 -14.54
CA ARG A 153 -9.54 67.78 -14.30
C ARG A 153 -8.89 67.42 -15.64
N VAL A 154 -7.61 67.74 -15.78
CA VAL A 154 -6.78 67.37 -16.93
C VAL A 154 -5.84 66.24 -16.50
N THR A 155 -5.80 65.17 -17.28
CA THR A 155 -4.85 64.06 -17.11
C THR A 155 -3.66 64.26 -18.03
N VAL A 156 -2.45 64.21 -17.50
CA VAL A 156 -1.22 64.12 -18.29
C VAL A 156 -0.76 62.69 -18.34
N GLU A 157 -0.75 62.17 -19.56
CA GLU A 157 -0.14 60.89 -19.90
C GLU A 157 1.37 61.11 -19.99
N TYR A 158 2.11 60.47 -19.09
CA TYR A 158 3.56 60.42 -19.18
C TYR A 158 3.97 59.38 -20.21
N THR A 159 4.95 59.73 -21.06
CA THR A 159 5.68 58.74 -21.86
C THR A 159 6.45 57.80 -20.93
N ASP A 160 6.75 56.57 -21.38
CA ASP A 160 7.43 55.58 -20.54
C ASP A 160 8.76 56.09 -19.95
N GLU A 161 9.49 56.96 -20.65
CA GLU A 161 10.75 57.56 -20.20
C GLU A 161 10.58 58.66 -19.12
N SER A 162 9.40 59.26 -19.01
CA SER A 162 9.12 60.38 -18.09
C SER A 162 8.22 59.99 -16.91
N ARG A 163 7.77 58.73 -16.84
CA ARG A 163 6.89 58.25 -15.79
C ARG A 163 7.62 58.17 -14.44
N PRO A 164 7.04 58.70 -13.35
CA PRO A 164 7.64 58.59 -12.01
C PRO A 164 7.89 57.13 -11.62
N ASN A 165 9.12 56.81 -11.23
CA ASN A 165 9.43 55.51 -10.65
C ASN A 165 9.04 55.51 -9.18
N ASP A 166 7.88 54.92 -8.86
CA ASP A 166 7.43 54.67 -7.49
C ASP A 166 7.50 53.17 -7.17
N PRO A 167 8.58 52.71 -6.49
CA PRO A 167 8.76 51.29 -6.16
C PRO A 167 7.73 50.76 -5.17
N GLN A 168 7.21 51.61 -4.28
CA GLN A 168 6.24 51.18 -3.27
C GLN A 168 4.88 50.92 -3.92
N LEU A 169 4.46 51.82 -4.81
CA LEU A 169 3.27 51.63 -5.65
C LEU A 169 3.41 50.39 -6.55
N ALA A 170 4.57 50.21 -7.21
CA ALA A 170 4.82 49.03 -8.04
C ALA A 170 4.70 47.74 -7.23
N SER A 171 5.29 47.69 -6.02
CA SER A 171 5.20 46.54 -5.12
C SER A 171 3.77 46.28 -4.64
N GLU A 172 2.99 47.32 -4.34
CA GLU A 172 1.58 47.20 -3.95
C GLU A 172 0.74 46.58 -5.07
N ILE A 173 0.87 47.12 -6.29
CA ILE A 173 0.15 46.63 -7.47
C ILE A 173 0.58 45.20 -7.81
N ARG A 174 1.89 44.92 -7.82
CA ARG A 174 2.41 43.57 -8.04
C ARG A 174 1.84 42.59 -7.01
N GLY A 175 1.85 42.93 -5.72
CA GLY A 175 1.30 42.07 -4.67
C GLY A 175 -0.21 41.83 -4.77
N LYS A 176 -0.98 42.78 -5.30
CA LYS A 176 -2.40 42.60 -5.60
C LYS A 176 -2.61 41.59 -6.73
N TYR A 177 -1.98 41.79 -7.89
CA TYR A 177 -2.19 40.95 -9.06
C TYR A 177 -1.53 39.57 -8.94
N LEU A 178 -0.42 39.46 -8.19
CA LEU A 178 0.16 38.16 -7.86
C LEU A 178 -0.79 37.30 -7.03
N ARG A 179 -1.51 37.89 -6.07
CA ARG A 179 -2.54 37.16 -5.30
C ARG A 179 -3.70 36.70 -6.17
N MET A 180 -4.18 37.57 -7.08
CA MET A 180 -5.23 37.17 -8.03
C MET A 180 -4.79 36.04 -8.96
N ALA A 181 -3.55 36.08 -9.44
CA ALA A 181 -2.98 34.99 -10.23
C ALA A 181 -2.80 33.71 -9.40
N ALA A 182 -2.48 33.83 -8.11
CA ALA A 182 -2.39 32.70 -7.18
C ALA A 182 -3.76 32.03 -6.97
N ASP A 183 -4.83 32.82 -6.76
CA ASP A 183 -6.20 32.31 -6.64
C ASP A 183 -6.62 31.53 -7.92
N ASP A 184 -6.27 32.04 -9.11
CA ASP A 184 -6.53 31.34 -10.37
C ASP A 184 -5.71 30.04 -10.51
N ALA A 185 -4.48 30.02 -9.99
CA ALA A 185 -3.64 28.83 -9.95
C ALA A 185 -4.19 27.77 -8.99
N GLU A 186 -4.71 28.17 -7.82
CA GLU A 186 -5.40 27.26 -6.88
C GLU A 186 -6.64 26.62 -7.53
N TYR A 187 -7.45 27.44 -8.22
CA TYR A 187 -8.61 26.93 -8.95
C TYR A 187 -8.21 25.92 -10.04
N ALA A 188 -7.24 26.28 -10.89
CA ALA A 188 -6.76 25.40 -11.95
C ALA A 188 -6.18 24.09 -11.39
N HIS A 189 -5.40 24.17 -10.31
CA HIS A 189 -4.87 22.99 -9.63
C HIS A 189 -5.99 22.07 -9.14
N GLY A 190 -7.00 22.60 -8.45
CA GLY A 190 -8.13 21.80 -7.95
C GLY A 190 -8.92 21.12 -9.07
N SER A 191 -9.06 21.76 -10.24
CA SER A 191 -9.69 21.11 -11.40
C SER A 191 -8.81 20.00 -11.97
N ILE A 192 -7.52 20.28 -12.20
CA ILE A 192 -6.55 19.31 -12.73
C ILE A 192 -6.46 18.08 -11.82
N SER A 193 -6.36 18.28 -10.49
CA SER A 193 -6.31 17.19 -9.51
C SER A 193 -7.53 16.28 -9.62
N ARG A 194 -8.74 16.85 -9.73
CA ARG A 194 -9.97 16.06 -9.87
C ARG A 194 -9.98 15.23 -11.15
N ASP A 195 -9.60 15.84 -12.28
CA ASP A 195 -9.60 15.14 -13.58
C ASP A 195 -8.59 13.97 -13.56
N ILE A 196 -7.44 14.15 -12.88
CA ILE A 196 -6.44 13.09 -12.66
C ILE A 196 -6.94 12.01 -11.69
N GLU A 197 -7.60 12.38 -10.60
CA GLU A 197 -8.19 11.44 -9.63
C GLU A 197 -9.28 10.58 -10.28
N ASP A 198 -10.15 11.18 -11.10
CA ASP A 198 -11.17 10.46 -11.86
C ASP A 198 -10.55 9.45 -12.84
N TYR A 199 -9.47 9.84 -13.52
CA TYR A 199 -8.68 8.94 -14.37
C TYR A 199 -8.11 7.76 -13.59
N ARG A 200 -7.43 7.99 -12.46
CA ARG A 200 -6.82 6.93 -11.64
C ARG A 200 -7.88 6.02 -11.02
N GLY A 201 -9.04 6.58 -10.64
CA GLY A 201 -10.19 5.81 -10.17
C GLY A 201 -10.82 4.92 -11.25
N LEU A 202 -10.79 5.35 -12.52
CA LEU A 202 -11.19 4.51 -13.66
C LEU A 202 -10.14 3.42 -13.94
N LEU A 203 -8.84 3.76 -13.93
CA LEU A 203 -7.77 2.77 -14.08
C LEU A 203 -7.82 1.68 -13.01
N THR A 204 -8.07 2.05 -11.76
CA THR A 204 -8.18 1.07 -10.66
C THR A 204 -9.37 0.14 -10.88
N ARG A 205 -10.50 0.65 -11.41
CA ARG A 205 -11.65 -0.17 -11.82
C ARG A 205 -11.30 -1.13 -12.95
N TYR A 206 -10.63 -0.66 -14.00
CA TYR A 206 -10.17 -1.54 -15.08
C TYR A 206 -9.17 -2.59 -14.59
N GLY A 207 -8.26 -2.22 -13.68
CA GLY A 207 -7.36 -3.17 -13.04
C GLY A 207 -8.13 -4.25 -12.27
N LYS A 208 -9.15 -3.85 -11.50
CA LYS A 208 -10.05 -4.80 -10.84
C LYS A 208 -10.71 -5.76 -11.84
N ASP A 209 -11.30 -5.24 -12.90
CA ASP A 209 -11.98 -6.06 -13.90
C ASP A 209 -11.02 -7.05 -14.59
N LEU A 210 -9.78 -6.61 -14.87
CA LEU A 210 -8.73 -7.46 -15.43
C LEU A 210 -8.26 -8.56 -14.47
N ASP A 211 -8.06 -8.23 -13.19
CA ASP A 211 -7.70 -9.19 -12.14
C ASP A 211 -8.82 -10.21 -11.89
N ASP A 212 -10.10 -9.79 -11.95
CA ASP A 212 -11.26 -10.69 -11.87
C ASP A 212 -11.32 -11.66 -13.08
N LEU A 213 -10.71 -11.31 -14.22
CA LEU A 213 -10.51 -12.18 -15.39
C LEU A 213 -9.21 -13.01 -15.31
N GLY A 214 -8.48 -12.94 -14.19
CA GLY A 214 -7.26 -13.70 -13.97
C GLY A 214 -5.99 -13.09 -14.57
N TYR A 215 -6.05 -11.87 -15.12
CA TYR A 215 -4.89 -11.19 -15.67
C TYR A 215 -4.02 -10.58 -14.57
N ASP A 216 -2.73 -10.76 -14.72
CA ASP A 216 -1.73 -10.13 -13.87
C ASP A 216 -1.60 -8.63 -14.21
N LEU A 217 -1.83 -7.78 -13.21
CA LEU A 217 -1.72 -6.32 -13.31
C LEU A 217 -0.27 -5.82 -13.27
N THR A 218 0.65 -6.66 -12.83
CA THR A 218 2.07 -6.38 -12.62
C THR A 218 2.92 -6.78 -13.82
N ALA A 219 2.58 -7.86 -14.54
CA ALA A 219 3.32 -8.35 -15.70
C ALA A 219 3.01 -7.63 -17.04
N GLY A 220 2.41 -6.44 -17.01
CA GLY A 220 2.06 -5.68 -18.21
C GLY A 220 3.21 -4.77 -18.70
N PRO A 221 3.39 -4.57 -20.01
CA PRO A 221 4.47 -3.73 -20.57
C PRO A 221 4.33 -2.23 -20.29
N LEU A 222 3.36 -1.82 -19.49
CA LEU A 222 2.94 -0.42 -19.36
C LEU A 222 3.15 0.18 -17.96
N ASP A 223 3.50 -0.62 -16.96
CA ASP A 223 3.61 -0.21 -15.54
C ASP A 223 2.42 0.65 -15.05
N LEU A 224 1.26 0.58 -15.73
CA LEU A 224 0.14 1.50 -15.56
C LEU A 224 -0.38 1.46 -14.13
N TRP A 225 -0.56 0.24 -13.61
CA TRP A 225 -1.08 -0.01 -12.27
C TRP A 225 0.01 -0.04 -11.21
N THR A 226 1.28 -0.12 -11.61
CA THR A 226 2.46 -0.21 -10.73
C THR A 226 3.30 1.07 -10.73
N SER A 227 2.74 2.19 -11.22
CA SER A 227 3.41 3.49 -11.15
C SER A 227 3.39 4.06 -9.73
N PRO A 228 4.41 4.85 -9.31
CA PRO A 228 4.40 5.54 -8.01
C PRO A 228 3.20 6.47 -7.83
N GLN A 229 2.67 7.04 -8.91
CA GLN A 229 1.50 7.90 -8.89
C GLN A 229 0.22 7.12 -8.54
N MET A 230 0.07 5.91 -9.10
CA MET A 230 -1.01 4.99 -8.71
C MET A 230 -0.85 4.49 -7.29
N ALA A 231 0.39 4.25 -6.83
CA ALA A 231 0.67 3.88 -5.44
C ALA A 231 0.20 4.96 -4.45
N ARG A 232 0.57 6.24 -4.70
CA ARG A 232 0.10 7.38 -3.92
C ARG A 232 -1.42 7.48 -3.91
N TYR A 233 -2.04 7.44 -5.09
CA TYR A 233 -3.50 7.51 -5.21
C TYR A 233 -4.21 6.41 -4.42
N ALA A 234 -3.75 5.16 -4.54
CA ALA A 234 -4.33 4.03 -3.83
C ALA A 234 -4.16 4.18 -2.31
N ALA A 235 -2.98 4.59 -1.83
CA ALA A 235 -2.70 4.80 -0.41
C ALA A 235 -3.49 5.99 0.18
N ASP A 236 -3.58 7.13 -0.51
CA ASP A 236 -4.37 8.28 -0.06
C ASP A 236 -5.86 7.98 -0.05
N SER A 237 -6.37 7.27 -1.06
CA SER A 237 -7.77 6.84 -1.11
C SER A 237 -8.09 5.80 -0.03
N LEU A 238 -7.13 4.93 0.30
CA LEU A 238 -7.23 4.00 1.41
C LEU A 238 -7.31 4.74 2.75
N LYS A 239 -6.45 5.75 2.97
CA LYS A 239 -6.54 6.61 4.18
C LYS A 239 -7.87 7.31 4.29
N GLU A 240 -8.40 7.85 3.18
CA GLU A 240 -9.72 8.47 3.18
C GLU A 240 -10.80 7.45 3.54
N ALA A 241 -10.75 6.25 2.97
CA ALA A 241 -11.68 5.17 3.30
C ALA A 241 -11.62 4.80 4.80
N LEU A 242 -10.42 4.72 5.38
CA LEU A 242 -10.21 4.47 6.81
C LEU A 242 -10.77 5.59 7.67
N ALA A 243 -10.53 6.85 7.31
CA ALA A 243 -11.06 8.02 8.01
C ALA A 243 -12.61 8.10 7.97
N LEU A 244 -13.23 7.49 6.95
CA LEU A 244 -14.68 7.38 6.78
C LEU A 244 -15.28 6.10 7.39
N GLY A 245 -14.53 5.36 8.20
CA GLY A 245 -15.00 4.18 8.93
C GLY A 245 -14.60 2.83 8.32
N GLY A 246 -13.77 2.82 7.27
CA GLY A 246 -13.15 1.59 6.77
C GLY A 246 -14.07 0.68 5.96
N ASP A 247 -14.88 1.23 5.04
CA ASP A 247 -15.77 0.46 4.16
C ASP A 247 -15.02 -0.74 3.50
N PRO A 248 -15.37 -2.00 3.85
CA PRO A 248 -14.60 -3.18 3.45
C PRO A 248 -14.35 -3.30 1.95
N ALA A 249 -15.35 -2.95 1.13
CA ALA A 249 -15.24 -3.02 -0.32
C ALA A 249 -14.21 -2.01 -0.86
N ARG A 250 -14.08 -0.84 -0.24
CA ARG A 250 -13.06 0.16 -0.61
C ARG A 250 -11.67 -0.26 -0.16
N LEU A 251 -11.55 -0.86 1.03
CA LEU A 251 -10.27 -1.36 1.52
C LEU A 251 -9.72 -2.44 0.58
N GLU A 252 -10.55 -3.42 0.18
CA GLU A 252 -10.16 -4.43 -0.81
C GLU A 252 -9.83 -3.79 -2.18
N PHE A 253 -10.65 -2.83 -2.63
CA PHE A 253 -10.47 -2.17 -3.92
C PHE A 253 -9.11 -1.46 -4.03
N TYR A 254 -8.72 -0.67 -3.02
CA TYR A 254 -7.47 0.11 -3.05
C TYR A 254 -6.22 -0.71 -2.69
N THR A 255 -6.36 -1.94 -2.21
CA THR A 255 -5.22 -2.83 -1.89
C THR A 255 -5.01 -3.92 -2.93
N ARG A 256 -5.82 -3.95 -3.99
CA ARG A 256 -5.83 -5.03 -4.98
C ARG A 256 -4.51 -5.20 -5.74
N THR A 257 -3.86 -4.12 -6.16
CA THR A 257 -2.57 -4.23 -6.86
C THR A 257 -1.52 -4.95 -6.01
N LEU A 258 -1.51 -4.71 -4.69
CA LEU A 258 -0.63 -5.44 -3.76
C LEU A 258 -1.00 -6.92 -3.71
N PHE A 259 -2.28 -7.25 -3.72
CA PHE A 259 -2.73 -8.64 -3.77
C PHE A 259 -2.24 -9.37 -5.02
N SER A 260 -2.34 -8.73 -6.20
CA SER A 260 -1.82 -9.28 -7.45
C SER A 260 -0.29 -9.50 -7.37
N MET A 261 0.48 -8.50 -6.93
CA MET A 261 1.94 -8.64 -6.72
C MET A 261 2.29 -9.85 -5.85
N VAL A 262 1.55 -10.07 -4.76
CA VAL A 262 1.80 -11.18 -3.85
C VAL A 262 1.53 -12.53 -4.51
N LYS A 263 0.47 -12.63 -5.31
CA LYS A 263 0.15 -13.85 -6.07
C LYS A 263 1.32 -14.21 -6.99
N ASP A 264 1.90 -13.22 -7.67
CA ASP A 264 2.99 -13.44 -8.63
C ASP A 264 4.34 -13.68 -7.93
N VAL A 265 4.58 -13.06 -6.77
CA VAL A 265 5.77 -13.33 -5.95
C VAL A 265 5.74 -14.73 -5.37
N LEU A 266 4.56 -15.17 -4.92
CA LEU A 266 4.37 -16.50 -4.35
C LEU A 266 4.14 -17.60 -5.41
N GLU A 267 4.02 -17.21 -6.68
CA GLU A 267 3.90 -18.15 -7.78
C GLU A 267 5.14 -19.05 -7.84
N ASN A 268 4.94 -20.36 -7.76
CA ASN A 268 6.02 -21.36 -7.80
C ASN A 268 6.99 -21.37 -6.61
N VAL A 269 6.65 -20.78 -5.46
CA VAL A 269 7.52 -20.83 -4.25
C VAL A 269 7.94 -22.24 -3.87
N ALA A 270 7.05 -23.23 -4.07
CA ALA A 270 7.35 -24.63 -3.78
C ALA A 270 8.49 -25.22 -4.63
N THR A 271 8.80 -24.65 -5.79
CA THR A 271 9.78 -25.20 -6.75
C THR A 271 10.96 -24.27 -7.00
N ALA A 272 10.80 -22.96 -6.90
CA ALA A 272 11.83 -21.97 -7.27
C ALA A 272 12.11 -20.91 -6.18
N GLY A 273 11.41 -20.95 -5.05
CA GLY A 273 11.42 -19.84 -4.09
C GLY A 273 10.61 -18.63 -4.60
N PRO A 274 10.49 -17.56 -3.79
CA PRO A 274 9.72 -16.39 -4.17
C PRO A 274 10.40 -15.62 -5.32
N ARG A 275 9.59 -15.13 -6.27
CA ARG A 275 10.09 -14.25 -7.33
C ARG A 275 10.53 -12.91 -6.74
N GLN A 276 11.56 -12.31 -7.35
CA GLN A 276 11.97 -10.94 -7.05
C GLN A 276 11.00 -9.91 -7.64
N LEU A 277 10.75 -8.83 -6.90
CA LEU A 277 10.02 -7.69 -7.43
C LEU A 277 10.80 -7.03 -8.57
N SER A 278 10.09 -6.63 -9.62
CA SER A 278 10.62 -5.72 -10.63
C SER A 278 10.83 -4.31 -10.07
N ASP A 279 11.59 -3.48 -10.78
CA ASP A 279 11.84 -2.08 -10.39
C ASP A 279 10.56 -1.25 -10.28
N ALA A 280 9.53 -1.55 -11.09
CA ALA A 280 8.24 -0.88 -11.03
C ALA A 280 7.46 -1.31 -9.78
N GLU A 281 7.37 -2.61 -9.52
CA GLU A 281 6.69 -3.15 -8.34
C GLU A 281 7.35 -2.67 -7.03
N GLY A 282 8.68 -2.67 -6.97
CA GLY A 282 9.43 -2.20 -5.80
C GLY A 282 9.19 -0.71 -5.52
N ARG A 283 9.12 0.13 -6.57
CA ARG A 283 8.80 1.57 -6.43
C ARG A 283 7.35 1.80 -6.04
N TYR A 284 6.41 1.04 -6.60
CA TYR A 284 5.00 1.09 -6.20
C TYR A 284 4.86 0.77 -4.72
N LEU A 285 5.46 -0.33 -4.27
CA LEU A 285 5.34 -0.80 -2.90
C LEU A 285 5.96 0.18 -1.90
N ASP A 286 7.14 0.74 -2.22
CA ASP A 286 7.78 1.76 -1.37
C ASP A 286 6.90 3.01 -1.27
N GLU A 287 6.43 3.53 -2.40
CA GLU A 287 5.60 4.73 -2.44
C GLU A 287 4.23 4.51 -1.75
N PHE A 288 3.61 3.34 -1.93
CA PHE A 288 2.34 2.99 -1.30
C PHE A 288 2.48 2.98 0.23
N LEU A 289 3.48 2.28 0.76
CA LEU A 289 3.68 2.17 2.21
C LEU A 289 4.19 3.48 2.82
N ALA A 290 5.06 4.21 2.12
CA ALA A 290 5.49 5.54 2.53
C ALA A 290 4.32 6.51 2.61
N THR A 291 3.44 6.49 1.61
CA THR A 291 2.24 7.32 1.57
C THR A 291 1.28 6.90 2.66
N LEU A 292 0.97 5.61 2.81
CA LEU A 292 0.06 5.11 3.86
C LEU A 292 0.56 5.48 5.26
N GLY A 293 1.87 5.38 5.49
CA GLY A 293 2.53 5.79 6.71
C GLY A 293 2.21 4.87 7.91
N PRO A 294 2.86 5.11 9.07
CA PRO A 294 2.68 4.27 10.24
C PRO A 294 1.24 4.30 10.77
N ASP A 295 0.62 5.48 10.84
CA ASP A 295 -0.75 5.63 11.34
C ASP A 295 -1.77 4.95 10.40
N GLY A 296 -1.57 5.02 9.08
CA GLY A 296 -2.45 4.35 8.12
C GLY A 296 -2.37 2.82 8.19
N LEU A 297 -1.17 2.28 8.42
CA LEU A 297 -0.98 0.84 8.68
C LEU A 297 -1.72 0.42 9.96
N ALA A 298 -1.47 1.10 11.08
CA ALA A 298 -2.18 0.82 12.33
C ALA A 298 -3.71 0.92 12.17
N ALA A 299 -4.20 1.99 11.54
CA ALA A 299 -5.62 2.21 11.32
C ALA A 299 -6.25 1.09 10.49
N LEU A 300 -5.59 0.63 9.42
CA LEU A 300 -6.08 -0.47 8.61
C LEU A 300 -6.20 -1.77 9.41
N GLY A 301 -5.17 -2.11 10.19
CA GLY A 301 -5.20 -3.32 11.00
C GLY A 301 -6.17 -3.28 12.18
N ASN A 302 -6.58 -2.09 12.61
CA ASN A 302 -7.63 -1.88 13.60
C ASN A 302 -9.05 -1.93 13.03
N VAL A 303 -9.22 -2.03 11.71
CA VAL A 303 -10.53 -2.32 11.11
C VAL A 303 -10.90 -3.76 11.43
N VAL A 304 -11.99 -3.94 12.18
CA VAL A 304 -12.53 -5.24 12.55
C VAL A 304 -13.91 -5.40 11.94
N GLU A 305 -14.10 -6.48 11.20
CA GLU A 305 -15.39 -6.94 10.69
C GLU A 305 -15.61 -8.35 11.21
N GLU A 306 -16.67 -8.55 12.00
CA GLU A 306 -16.85 -9.80 12.73
C GLU A 306 -17.23 -10.94 11.79
N HIS A 307 -18.15 -10.70 10.83
CA HIS A 307 -18.77 -11.76 10.03
C HIS A 307 -19.16 -11.32 8.62
N GLY A 308 -19.33 -12.30 7.72
CA GLY A 308 -19.90 -12.10 6.39
C GLY A 308 -18.88 -11.67 5.33
N GLU A 309 -19.39 -11.06 4.25
CA GLU A 309 -18.58 -10.62 3.12
C GLU A 309 -17.57 -9.54 3.52
N GLY A 310 -17.98 -8.58 4.36
CA GLY A 310 -17.10 -7.52 4.88
C GLY A 310 -15.85 -8.07 5.59
N ALA A 311 -16.01 -9.11 6.42
CA ALA A 311 -14.88 -9.77 7.09
C ALA A 311 -13.88 -10.41 6.11
N LEU A 312 -14.37 -10.98 5.00
CA LEU A 312 -13.51 -11.51 3.95
C LEU A 312 -12.77 -10.39 3.21
N GLN A 313 -13.43 -9.27 2.93
CA GLN A 313 -12.85 -8.13 2.22
C GLN A 313 -11.79 -7.42 3.06
N VAL A 314 -12.09 -7.12 4.33
CA VAL A 314 -11.10 -6.60 5.29
C VAL A 314 -9.93 -7.57 5.42
N GLY A 315 -10.22 -8.87 5.51
CA GLY A 315 -9.19 -9.90 5.60
C GLY A 315 -8.24 -9.95 4.40
N ARG A 316 -8.76 -9.75 3.18
CA ARG A 316 -7.94 -9.65 1.96
C ARG A 316 -7.12 -8.38 1.95
N ALA A 317 -7.69 -7.25 2.35
CA ALA A 317 -6.96 -5.98 2.45
C ALA A 317 -5.82 -6.08 3.47
N HIS A 318 -6.09 -6.70 4.63
CA HIS A 318 -5.07 -6.99 5.64
C HIS A 318 -3.95 -7.87 5.08
N ALA A 319 -4.31 -8.99 4.44
CA ALA A 319 -3.33 -9.89 3.84
C ALA A 319 -2.51 -9.19 2.74
N ALA A 320 -3.12 -8.39 1.88
CA ALA A 320 -2.44 -7.67 0.80
C ALA A 320 -1.41 -6.68 1.35
N VAL A 321 -1.79 -5.84 2.32
CA VAL A 321 -0.88 -4.85 2.92
C VAL A 321 0.15 -5.51 3.83
N GLY A 322 -0.25 -6.49 4.64
CA GLY A 322 0.65 -7.27 5.49
C GLY A 322 1.74 -7.97 4.66
N ASN A 323 1.36 -8.62 3.56
CA ASN A 323 2.33 -9.18 2.62
C ASN A 323 3.21 -8.12 1.97
N GLY A 324 2.65 -6.95 1.62
CA GLY A 324 3.43 -5.80 1.14
C GLY A 324 4.52 -5.38 2.13
N VAL A 325 4.19 -5.28 3.42
CA VAL A 325 5.15 -5.00 4.49
C VAL A 325 6.23 -6.08 4.54
N MET A 326 5.85 -7.36 4.50
CA MET A 326 6.82 -8.46 4.57
C MET A 326 7.73 -8.55 3.34
N MET A 327 7.21 -8.27 2.14
CA MET A 327 8.02 -8.14 0.93
C MET A 327 9.07 -7.02 1.06
N MET A 328 8.72 -5.89 1.68
CA MET A 328 9.70 -4.82 1.96
C MET A 328 10.76 -5.23 2.99
N LEU A 329 10.39 -6.08 3.93
CA LEU A 329 11.27 -6.65 4.96
C LEU A 329 11.99 -7.93 4.50
N ASN A 330 11.93 -8.29 3.22
CA ASN A 330 12.64 -9.42 2.66
C ASN A 330 13.59 -8.96 1.56
N HIS A 331 14.88 -8.85 1.88
CA HIS A 331 15.92 -8.44 0.93
C HIS A 331 16.13 -9.42 -0.24
N ASP A 332 15.69 -10.67 -0.14
CA ASP A 332 15.81 -11.64 -1.24
C ASP A 332 14.71 -11.44 -2.29
N ILE A 333 13.53 -10.96 -1.87
CA ILE A 333 12.41 -10.58 -2.74
C ILE A 333 12.64 -9.18 -3.31
N ARG A 334 13.09 -8.26 -2.46
CA ARG A 334 13.36 -6.88 -2.84
C ARG A 334 14.83 -6.71 -3.18
N VAL A 335 15.18 -6.85 -4.46
CA VAL A 335 16.50 -6.44 -4.94
C VAL A 335 16.56 -4.91 -4.96
N PRO A 336 17.43 -4.27 -4.16
CA PRO A 336 17.54 -2.82 -4.17
C PRO A 336 18.06 -2.36 -5.54
N ASP A 337 17.35 -1.46 -6.19
CA ASP A 337 17.91 -0.70 -7.31
C ASP A 337 19.08 0.14 -6.76
N PRO A 338 20.33 -0.11 -7.21
CA PRO A 338 21.51 0.59 -6.71
C PRO A 338 21.51 2.09 -7.06
N ASP A 339 20.74 2.50 -8.07
CA ASP A 339 20.67 3.86 -8.58
C ASP A 339 19.43 4.63 -8.06
N ALA A 340 18.48 3.95 -7.41
CA ALA A 340 17.30 4.58 -6.84
C ALA A 340 17.65 5.51 -5.66
N PRO A 341 17.36 6.83 -5.74
CA PRO A 341 17.57 7.73 -4.62
C PRO A 341 16.60 7.39 -3.49
N ARG A 342 17.10 6.58 -2.54
CA ARG A 342 16.55 6.32 -1.20
C ARG A 342 15.14 5.73 -1.16
N ILE A 343 15.06 4.44 -1.44
CA ILE A 343 14.01 3.54 -0.97
C ILE A 343 14.12 3.35 0.57
N GLN A 344 13.92 4.45 1.31
CA GLN A 344 13.95 4.49 2.78
C GLN A 344 12.61 4.92 3.38
N ASP A 345 11.66 5.40 2.56
CA ASP A 345 10.47 6.05 3.10
C ASP A 345 9.44 5.02 3.57
N ALA A 346 9.26 3.88 2.89
CA ALA A 346 8.46 2.77 3.43
C ALA A 346 9.08 2.19 4.71
N HIS A 347 10.41 2.09 4.78
CA HIS A 347 11.08 1.68 6.01
C HIS A 347 10.76 2.63 7.16
N ARG A 348 10.65 3.95 6.94
CA ARG A 348 10.23 4.87 7.99
C ARG A 348 8.78 4.65 8.43
N ALA A 349 7.90 4.19 7.54
CA ALA A 349 6.53 3.84 7.90
C ALA A 349 6.45 2.58 8.79
N ILE A 350 7.37 1.62 8.59
CA ILE A 350 7.39 0.34 9.33
C ILE A 350 8.24 0.42 10.61
N SER A 351 9.33 1.20 10.58
CA SER A 351 10.34 1.24 11.65
C SER A 351 9.79 1.50 13.06
N PRO A 352 8.78 2.37 13.27
CA PRO A 352 8.21 2.56 14.60
C PRO A 352 7.78 1.24 15.24
N TYR A 353 7.28 0.29 14.45
CA TYR A 353 6.80 -1.01 14.93
C TYR A 353 7.89 -2.07 15.12
N LEU A 354 9.08 -1.89 14.55
CA LEU A 354 10.21 -2.84 14.65
C LEU A 354 11.25 -2.42 15.69
N SER A 355 11.23 -1.17 16.12
CA SER A 355 12.22 -0.57 17.02
C SER A 355 11.53 0.35 18.02
N GLN A 356 10.70 -0.23 18.89
CA GLN A 356 9.83 0.51 19.81
C GLN A 356 10.59 1.17 20.98
N LEU A 357 11.88 0.89 21.17
CA LEU A 357 12.69 1.44 22.27
C LEU A 357 12.72 2.99 22.29
N GLU A 358 12.36 3.64 21.18
CA GLU A 358 12.27 5.11 21.03
C GLU A 358 10.85 5.52 20.57
N GLY A 359 9.82 5.14 21.32
CA GLY A 359 8.42 5.41 20.98
C GLY A 359 7.46 5.48 22.17
N PRO A 360 6.16 5.76 21.92
CA PRO A 360 5.19 6.05 22.97
C PRO A 360 5.07 4.96 24.05
N LEU A 361 5.26 3.68 23.65
CA LEU A 361 5.21 2.53 24.55
C LEU A 361 6.32 2.53 25.61
N PHE A 362 7.51 3.04 25.28
CA PHE A 362 8.69 3.00 26.16
C PHE A 362 8.99 4.37 26.80
N GLU A 363 8.50 5.45 26.21
CA GLU A 363 8.71 6.82 26.71
C GLU A 363 7.65 7.30 27.70
N ASN A 364 6.47 6.67 27.75
CA ASN A 364 5.35 7.11 28.59
C ASN A 364 4.93 6.01 29.57
N ASP A 365 4.40 6.41 30.72
CA ASP A 365 3.90 5.50 31.75
C ASP A 365 2.75 4.61 31.20
N PRO A 366 2.64 3.33 31.64
CA PRO A 366 1.64 2.40 31.11
C PRO A 366 0.17 2.83 31.26
N ASP A 367 -0.13 3.74 32.19
CA ASP A 367 -1.47 4.28 32.44
C ASP A 367 -1.81 5.52 31.57
N SER A 368 -0.81 6.09 30.91
CA SER A 368 -0.96 7.31 30.10
C SER A 368 -1.78 7.08 28.83
N ASP A 369 -2.48 8.12 28.36
CA ASP A 369 -3.19 8.08 27.07
C ASP A 369 -2.23 7.80 25.89
N ALA A 370 -1.00 8.32 25.96
CA ALA A 370 0.01 8.15 24.92
C ALA A 370 0.51 6.70 24.82
N PHE A 371 0.66 6.02 25.96
CA PHE A 371 0.98 4.59 25.98
C PHE A 371 -0.14 3.77 25.35
N ARG A 372 -1.39 4.04 25.74
CA ARG A 372 -2.57 3.34 25.22
C ARG A 372 -2.74 3.52 23.72
N GLU A 373 -2.64 4.76 23.22
CA GLU A 373 -2.65 5.04 21.78
C GLU A 373 -1.50 4.31 21.06
N GLY A 374 -0.31 4.28 21.66
CA GLY A 374 0.84 3.54 21.14
C GLY A 374 0.57 2.03 21.03
N LEU A 375 -0.07 1.44 22.05
CA LEU A 375 -0.39 0.02 22.08
C LEU A 375 -1.51 -0.34 21.09
N GLU A 376 -2.54 0.51 20.97
CA GLU A 376 -3.59 0.34 19.95
C GLU A 376 -3.01 0.38 18.53
N LYS A 377 -2.05 1.27 18.26
CA LYS A 377 -1.35 1.30 16.97
C LYS A 377 -0.51 0.05 16.73
N TYR A 378 0.22 -0.40 17.75
CA TYR A 378 1.01 -1.62 17.69
C TYR A 378 0.15 -2.86 17.45
N ASN A 379 -1.00 -2.97 18.14
CA ASN A 379 -2.00 -4.01 17.93
C ASN A 379 -2.54 -4.01 16.49
N GLY A 380 -2.89 -2.83 15.97
CA GLY A 380 -3.31 -2.69 14.57
C GLY A 380 -2.24 -3.17 13.60
N PHE A 381 -0.98 -2.75 13.78
CA PHE A 381 0.10 -3.26 12.94
C PHE A 381 0.30 -4.78 13.08
N GLY A 382 0.19 -5.34 14.28
CA GLY A 382 0.20 -6.79 14.53
C GLY A 382 -0.88 -7.53 13.74
N ASN A 383 -2.12 -7.01 13.74
CA ASN A 383 -3.23 -7.58 12.97
C ASN A 383 -2.96 -7.65 11.46
N LEU A 384 -2.26 -6.64 10.93
CA LEU A 384 -1.87 -6.62 9.52
C LEU A 384 -0.87 -7.72 9.18
N VAL A 385 0.23 -7.77 9.92
CA VAL A 385 1.34 -8.68 9.60
C VAL A 385 1.02 -10.13 9.96
N GLU A 386 0.09 -10.41 10.88
CA GLU A 386 -0.37 -11.78 11.17
C GLU A 386 -0.94 -12.48 9.94
N ARG A 387 -1.59 -11.72 9.04
CA ARG A 387 -2.22 -12.26 7.83
C ARG A 387 -1.27 -12.38 6.64
N SER A 388 0.00 -12.04 6.81
CA SER A 388 0.99 -12.24 5.77
C SER A 388 1.29 -13.73 5.57
N SER A 389 1.41 -14.13 4.31
CA SER A 389 1.96 -15.41 3.86
C SER A 389 3.38 -15.28 3.29
N VAL A 390 3.85 -14.05 3.05
CA VAL A 390 5.23 -13.78 2.63
C VAL A 390 6.11 -13.69 3.88
N PRO A 391 7.20 -14.46 3.98
CA PRO A 391 8.14 -14.33 5.09
C PRO A 391 9.04 -13.10 4.90
N ALA A 392 9.46 -12.48 6.01
CA ALA A 392 10.57 -11.53 6.02
C ALA A 392 11.91 -12.28 5.92
N ASP A 393 12.98 -11.56 5.60
CA ASP A 393 14.32 -12.16 5.69
C ASP A 393 14.73 -12.44 7.14
N ASP A 394 15.81 -13.20 7.33
CA ASP A 394 16.26 -13.63 8.65
C ASP A 394 16.50 -12.48 9.63
N GLY A 395 17.07 -11.38 9.14
CA GLY A 395 17.38 -10.22 9.99
C GLY A 395 16.11 -9.54 10.48
N ASN A 396 15.14 -9.32 9.59
CA ASN A 396 13.88 -8.68 9.91
C ASN A 396 12.92 -9.60 10.68
N SER A 397 12.88 -10.91 10.40
CA SER A 397 12.13 -11.89 11.20
C SER A 397 12.64 -11.94 12.65
N ARG A 398 13.96 -11.90 12.88
CA ARG A 398 14.50 -11.78 14.25
C ARG A 398 14.07 -10.48 14.91
N ARG A 399 14.10 -9.36 14.18
CA ARG A 399 13.65 -8.05 14.72
C ARG A 399 12.17 -8.06 15.10
N LEU A 400 11.30 -8.64 14.26
CA LEU A 400 9.88 -8.83 14.57
C LEU A 400 9.71 -9.65 15.85
N ALA A 401 10.42 -10.77 15.97
CA ALA A 401 10.35 -11.65 17.15
C ALA A 401 10.83 -10.95 18.43
N PHE A 402 11.97 -10.26 18.40
CA PHE A 402 12.48 -9.54 19.57
C PHE A 402 11.61 -8.32 19.92
N SER A 403 11.13 -7.57 18.93
CA SER A 403 10.19 -6.45 19.17
C SER A 403 8.89 -6.94 19.83
N ALA A 404 8.37 -8.10 19.42
CA ALA A 404 7.22 -8.71 20.07
C ALA A 404 7.49 -9.04 21.54
N LEU A 405 8.66 -9.59 21.87
CA LEU A 405 9.04 -9.86 23.26
C LEU A 405 9.23 -8.56 24.06
N ASP A 406 9.93 -7.57 23.53
CA ASP A 406 10.18 -6.30 24.22
C ASP A 406 8.86 -5.58 24.53
N VAL A 407 7.93 -5.52 23.57
CA VAL A 407 6.62 -4.91 23.77
C VAL A 407 5.78 -5.72 24.75
N GLN A 408 5.76 -7.06 24.68
CA GLN A 408 5.07 -7.89 25.67
C GLN A 408 5.60 -7.65 27.10
N GLU A 409 6.91 -7.43 27.26
CA GLU A 409 7.49 -7.09 28.57
C GLU A 409 6.90 -5.79 29.07
N ARG A 410 6.99 -4.79 28.21
CA ARG A 410 6.63 -3.44 28.56
C ARG A 410 5.14 -3.32 28.88
N THR A 411 4.28 -3.97 28.10
CA THR A 411 2.83 -3.94 28.34
C THR A 411 2.43 -4.76 29.54
N SER A 412 3.19 -5.80 29.92
CA SER A 412 2.88 -6.57 31.13
C SER A 412 2.92 -5.73 32.41
N GLN A 413 3.67 -4.62 32.42
CA GLN A 413 3.78 -3.70 33.56
C GLN A 413 2.47 -2.97 33.87
N GLN A 414 1.53 -2.88 32.93
CA GLN A 414 0.19 -2.31 33.20
C GLN A 414 -0.63 -3.17 34.18
N TYR A 415 -0.20 -4.41 34.44
CA TYR A 415 -0.89 -5.38 35.30
C TYR A 415 -0.22 -5.58 36.66
N GLU A 416 0.84 -4.83 36.99
CA GLU A 416 1.57 -4.98 38.27
C GLU A 416 1.07 -3.94 39.30
N PRO A 417 0.28 -4.34 40.33
CA PRO A 417 -0.38 -3.39 41.24
C PRO A 417 0.57 -2.68 42.20
N ASP A 418 1.74 -3.27 42.47
CA ASP A 418 2.65 -2.83 43.53
C ASP A 418 3.29 -1.46 43.24
N GLU A 419 3.29 -1.00 41.98
CA GLU A 419 3.70 0.36 41.62
C GLU A 419 2.59 1.41 41.82
N PHE A 420 1.32 0.99 41.93
CA PHE A 420 0.14 1.86 41.88
C PHE A 420 -0.61 2.01 43.22
N LEU A 421 0.04 1.75 44.36
CA LEU A 421 -0.55 1.79 45.71
C LEU A 421 -1.28 3.10 46.13
N TRP A 422 -1.27 4.15 45.29
CA TRP A 422 -1.85 5.46 45.58
C TRP A 422 -2.92 5.94 44.58
N PHE A 423 -3.22 5.18 43.51
CA PHE A 423 -4.21 5.55 42.50
C PHE A 423 -5.32 4.51 42.41
N ASP A 424 -6.56 4.96 42.22
CA ASP A 424 -7.72 4.10 41.94
C ASP A 424 -7.52 3.46 40.56
N PHE A 425 -6.90 2.28 40.51
CA PHE A 425 -6.78 1.49 39.29
C PHE A 425 -8.18 1.06 38.85
N GLU A 426 -8.63 1.58 37.72
CA GLU A 426 -9.86 1.14 37.05
C GLU A 426 -9.48 0.11 35.98
N PRO A 427 -9.92 -1.16 36.10
CA PRO A 427 -9.63 -2.21 35.12
C PRO A 427 -9.98 -1.83 33.67
N ASP A 428 -10.94 -0.92 33.49
CA ASP A 428 -11.38 -0.42 32.18
C ASP A 428 -10.31 0.41 31.45
N ASN A 429 -9.19 0.76 32.10
CA ASN A 429 -8.09 1.53 31.49
C ASN A 429 -6.98 0.64 30.89
N VAL A 430 -7.09 -0.68 30.97
CA VAL A 430 -6.09 -1.60 30.39
C VAL A 430 -6.36 -1.78 28.91
N VAL A 431 -5.30 -1.70 28.09
CA VAL A 431 -5.35 -2.07 26.66
C VAL A 431 -4.63 -3.40 26.49
N GLU A 432 -5.34 -4.42 26.02
CA GLU A 432 -4.76 -5.76 25.78
C GLU A 432 -3.68 -5.72 24.69
N ASN A 433 -2.51 -6.32 24.92
CA ASN A 433 -1.47 -6.46 23.90
C ASN A 433 -1.72 -7.68 23.00
N THR A 434 -2.63 -7.54 22.05
CA THR A 434 -2.87 -8.60 21.05
C THR A 434 -1.83 -8.58 19.92
N GLY A 435 -1.12 -7.46 19.73
CA GLY A 435 -0.17 -7.26 18.64
C GLY A 435 1.11 -8.08 18.76
N SER A 436 1.58 -8.34 19.98
CA SER A 436 2.88 -9.02 20.17
C SER A 436 2.83 -10.48 19.75
N ALA A 437 1.80 -11.24 20.14
CA ALA A 437 1.64 -12.62 19.69
C ALA A 437 1.48 -12.70 18.16
N LYS A 438 0.74 -11.76 17.58
CA LYS A 438 0.51 -11.65 16.13
C LYS A 438 1.76 -11.32 15.33
N MET A 439 2.59 -10.41 15.84
CA MET A 439 3.89 -10.09 15.27
C MET A 439 4.86 -11.28 15.37
N LEU A 440 4.84 -12.00 16.50
CA LEU A 440 5.63 -13.21 16.66
C LEU A 440 5.20 -14.31 15.67
N ALA A 441 3.89 -14.49 15.46
CA ALA A 441 3.38 -15.41 14.44
C ALA A 441 3.91 -15.07 13.04
N SER A 442 3.88 -13.78 12.67
CA SER A 442 4.39 -13.30 11.38
C SER A 442 5.91 -13.52 11.24
N ALA A 443 6.69 -13.30 12.30
CA ALA A 443 8.11 -13.64 12.32
C ALA A 443 8.35 -15.13 12.04
N GLY A 444 7.43 -15.98 12.49
CA GLY A 444 7.43 -17.43 12.33
C GLY A 444 7.27 -17.92 10.89
N GLU A 445 6.74 -17.09 9.99
CA GLU A 445 6.63 -17.44 8.56
C GLU A 445 8.01 -17.72 7.94
N ASN A 446 9.07 -17.10 8.47
CA ASN A 446 10.43 -17.53 8.21
C ASN A 446 10.81 -18.68 9.16
N ARG A 447 10.47 -19.91 8.73
CA ARG A 447 10.68 -21.15 9.49
C ARG A 447 12.13 -21.38 9.91
N ALA A 448 13.08 -21.04 9.03
CA ALA A 448 14.50 -21.16 9.30
C ALA A 448 14.90 -20.35 10.53
N THR A 449 14.52 -19.07 10.51
CA THR A 449 14.76 -18.14 11.62
C THR A 449 13.99 -18.53 12.88
N ALA A 450 12.73 -18.96 12.76
CA ALA A 450 11.93 -19.42 13.88
C ALA A 450 12.59 -20.63 14.58
N MET A 451 13.03 -21.63 13.80
CA MET A 451 13.76 -22.79 14.31
C MET A 451 15.05 -22.39 15.02
N ASP A 452 15.80 -21.45 14.44
CA ASP A 452 17.05 -20.95 15.01
C ASP A 452 16.82 -20.23 16.35
N LEU A 453 15.78 -19.41 16.44
CA LEU A 453 15.40 -18.72 17.67
C LEU A 453 14.92 -19.71 18.75
N LEU A 454 14.13 -20.71 18.37
CA LEU A 454 13.67 -21.75 19.30
C LEU A 454 14.77 -22.71 19.75
N LYS A 455 15.93 -22.76 19.07
CA LYS A 455 17.14 -23.45 19.55
C LYS A 455 17.94 -22.62 20.54
N ASP A 456 17.74 -21.30 20.58
CA ASP A 456 18.37 -20.42 21.57
C ASP A 456 17.59 -20.52 22.89
N PRO A 457 18.21 -21.06 23.97
CA PRO A 457 17.55 -21.16 25.26
C PRO A 457 17.17 -19.80 25.84
N ASN A 458 17.95 -18.75 25.58
CA ASN A 458 17.67 -17.42 26.13
C ASN A 458 16.42 -16.80 25.49
N PHE A 459 16.27 -16.93 24.18
CA PHE A 459 15.08 -16.45 23.47
C PHE A 459 13.86 -17.25 23.91
N THR A 460 13.98 -18.58 23.92
CA THR A 460 12.87 -19.48 24.27
C THR A 460 12.40 -19.25 25.71
N GLN A 461 13.33 -19.10 26.66
CA GLN A 461 13.01 -18.76 28.04
C GLN A 461 12.31 -17.41 28.14
N GLN A 462 12.84 -16.36 27.49
CA GLN A 462 12.20 -15.04 27.48
C GLN A 462 10.77 -15.09 26.92
N MET A 463 10.51 -15.90 25.90
CA MET A 463 9.17 -16.09 25.35
C MET A 463 8.20 -16.75 26.33
N PHE A 464 8.65 -17.73 27.12
CA PHE A 464 7.84 -18.46 28.09
C PHE A 464 7.71 -17.77 29.45
N ASP A 465 8.66 -16.91 29.83
CA ASP A 465 8.60 -16.10 31.06
C ASP A 465 7.51 -15.03 31.02
N ARG A 466 6.83 -14.87 29.87
CA ARG A 466 5.74 -13.93 29.67
C ARG A 466 4.38 -14.62 29.69
N GLN A 467 3.43 -13.91 30.27
CA GLN A 467 2.01 -14.21 30.08
C GLN A 467 1.56 -13.45 28.82
N TRP A 468 0.73 -14.07 28.00
CA TRP A 468 0.28 -13.55 26.71
C TRP A 468 -1.23 -13.37 26.75
N GLU A 469 -1.75 -12.21 26.37
CA GLU A 469 -3.20 -11.97 26.33
C GLU A 469 -3.90 -12.98 25.41
N ASN A 470 -3.24 -13.34 24.31
CA ASN A 470 -3.62 -14.44 23.43
C ASN A 470 -2.38 -15.20 22.97
N SER A 471 -2.33 -16.50 23.27
CA SER A 471 -1.18 -17.37 22.99
C SER A 471 -1.17 -17.99 21.58
N SER A 472 -2.18 -17.75 20.75
CA SER A 472 -2.31 -18.36 19.42
C SER A 472 -1.11 -18.07 18.51
N GLY A 473 -0.60 -16.84 18.56
CA GLY A 473 0.54 -16.45 17.75
C GLY A 473 1.87 -17.05 18.23
N VAL A 474 2.03 -17.24 19.54
CA VAL A 474 3.17 -17.97 20.14
C VAL A 474 3.13 -19.44 19.72
N ALA A 475 1.96 -20.07 19.82
CA ALA A 475 1.78 -21.45 19.37
C ALA A 475 2.12 -21.60 17.87
N ARG A 476 1.63 -20.69 17.02
CA ARG A 476 1.97 -20.68 15.59
C ARG A 476 3.47 -20.51 15.34
N PHE A 477 4.14 -19.61 16.06
CA PHE A 477 5.59 -19.43 15.93
C PHE A 477 6.36 -20.72 16.28
N ILE A 478 5.98 -21.39 17.37
CA ILE A 478 6.54 -22.70 17.75
C ILE A 478 6.28 -23.72 16.65
N GLU A 479 5.03 -23.86 16.20
CA GLU A 479 4.64 -24.80 15.15
C GLU A 479 5.45 -24.61 13.86
N GLN A 480 5.72 -23.37 13.45
CA GLN A 480 6.52 -23.10 12.26
C GLN A 480 8.02 -23.45 12.45
N GLY A 481 8.57 -23.26 13.65
CA GLY A 481 10.00 -23.44 13.95
C GLY A 481 10.42 -24.84 14.40
N ILE A 482 9.49 -25.73 14.75
CA ILE A 482 9.83 -27.10 15.19
C ILE A 482 10.12 -28.07 14.05
N TYR A 483 9.83 -27.71 12.79
CA TYR A 483 10.08 -28.59 11.64
C TYR A 483 11.45 -28.31 10.99
N ALA A 484 12.16 -29.37 10.61
CA ALA A 484 13.44 -29.26 9.93
C ALA A 484 13.28 -28.72 8.48
N GLU A 485 14.17 -27.84 8.05
CA GLU A 485 14.14 -27.17 6.72
C GLU A 485 14.16 -28.15 5.53
N ASP A 486 14.81 -29.31 5.67
CA ASP A 486 15.16 -30.19 4.56
C ASP A 486 14.03 -31.14 4.13
N SER A 487 12.80 -30.92 4.59
CA SER A 487 11.65 -31.69 4.09
C SER A 487 11.15 -31.09 2.78
N SER A 488 11.91 -31.28 1.69
CA SER A 488 11.39 -31.20 0.31
C SER A 488 10.34 -32.29 0.00
N LEU A 489 9.77 -32.87 1.04
CA LEU A 489 8.95 -34.06 1.08
C LEU A 489 7.77 -33.77 2.00
N GLU A 490 6.60 -34.30 1.63
CA GLU A 490 5.34 -34.27 2.38
C GLU A 490 5.44 -34.76 3.85
N ASN A 491 6.61 -35.24 4.28
CA ASN A 491 6.90 -35.69 5.64
C ASN A 491 7.66 -34.61 6.42
N ARG A 492 6.91 -33.74 7.09
CA ARG A 492 7.44 -32.78 8.07
C ARG A 492 8.12 -33.55 9.22
N VAL A 493 9.45 -33.47 9.33
CA VAL A 493 10.23 -34.11 10.42
C VAL A 493 10.46 -33.09 11.53
N LEU A 494 10.11 -33.45 12.77
CA LEU A 494 10.36 -32.62 13.95
C LEU A 494 11.87 -32.53 14.26
N SER A 495 12.34 -31.32 14.55
CA SER A 495 13.65 -31.05 15.13
C SER A 495 13.61 -31.37 16.63
N GLN A 496 13.98 -32.60 17.00
CA GLN A 496 13.98 -33.04 18.40
C GLN A 496 14.71 -32.07 19.36
N PRO A 497 15.91 -31.53 19.01
CA PRO A 497 16.58 -30.57 19.90
C PRO A 497 15.77 -29.28 20.12
N THR A 498 15.02 -28.83 19.11
CA THR A 498 14.15 -27.65 19.24
C THR A 498 12.95 -27.96 20.12
N VAL A 499 12.30 -29.11 19.91
CA VAL A 499 11.18 -29.57 20.74
C VAL A 499 11.60 -29.73 22.21
N ASP A 500 12.76 -30.37 22.46
CA ASP A 500 13.29 -30.55 23.81
C ASP A 500 13.54 -29.19 24.51
N ASN A 501 14.07 -28.19 23.79
CA ASN A 501 14.29 -26.85 24.35
C ASN A 501 12.98 -26.12 24.66
N VAL A 502 11.99 -26.21 23.76
CA VAL A 502 10.65 -25.64 23.97
C VAL A 502 9.96 -26.26 25.19
N LEU A 503 9.96 -27.59 25.29
CA LEU A 503 9.34 -28.29 26.43
C LEU A 503 10.07 -27.98 27.74
N ALA A 504 11.41 -27.91 27.74
CA ALA A 504 12.18 -27.56 28.93
C ALA A 504 11.85 -26.15 29.45
N ALA A 505 11.80 -25.15 28.56
CA ALA A 505 11.44 -23.78 28.93
C ALA A 505 9.97 -23.67 29.39
N ALA A 506 9.05 -24.38 28.71
CA ALA A 506 7.64 -24.40 29.10
C ALA A 506 7.43 -25.03 30.49
N ASP A 507 8.15 -26.11 30.80
CA ASP A 507 8.09 -26.77 32.12
C ASP A 507 8.65 -25.87 33.24
N GLU A 508 9.66 -25.05 32.96
CA GLU A 508 10.20 -24.06 33.89
C GLU A 508 9.24 -22.89 34.14
N ALA A 509 8.56 -22.43 33.08
CA ALA A 509 7.64 -21.29 33.15
C ALA A 509 6.26 -21.60 33.77
N GLY A 510 5.89 -22.88 33.89
CA GLY A 510 4.78 -23.40 34.71
C GLY A 510 3.49 -22.57 34.68
N ASP A 511 3.33 -21.70 35.68
CA ASP A 511 2.18 -20.80 35.86
C ASP A 511 1.93 -19.89 34.64
N ARG A 512 3.00 -19.33 34.05
CA ARG A 512 2.88 -18.46 32.87
C ARG A 512 2.28 -19.21 31.68
N VAL A 513 2.69 -20.46 31.44
CA VAL A 513 2.11 -21.31 30.38
C VAL A 513 0.64 -21.63 30.65
N GLN A 514 0.26 -21.82 31.91
CA GLN A 514 -1.14 -22.00 32.30
C GLN A 514 -1.99 -20.73 32.16
N GLY A 515 -1.36 -19.60 31.87
CA GLY A 515 -2.02 -18.30 31.83
C GLY A 515 -2.35 -17.79 33.23
N THR A 516 -1.70 -18.27 34.29
CA THR A 516 -1.88 -17.77 35.65
C THR A 516 -0.81 -16.72 35.99
N GLY A 517 -1.22 -15.61 36.59
CA GLY A 517 -0.34 -14.50 36.94
C GLY A 517 -1.08 -13.16 37.00
N PRO A 518 -0.37 -12.03 37.17
CA PRO A 518 -0.99 -10.72 37.28
C PRO A 518 -1.93 -10.35 36.12
N GLN A 519 -1.62 -10.75 34.87
CA GLN A 519 -2.51 -10.42 33.75
C GLN A 519 -3.84 -11.19 33.79
N ASP A 520 -3.90 -12.35 34.43
CA ASP A 520 -5.15 -13.12 34.60
C ASP A 520 -6.02 -12.54 35.74
N GLU A 521 -5.39 -11.85 36.70
CA GLU A 521 -6.12 -11.15 37.76
C GLU A 521 -6.76 -9.85 37.26
N TYR A 522 -6.10 -9.15 36.34
CA TYR A 522 -6.47 -7.79 35.94
C TYR A 522 -6.82 -7.63 34.44
N GLY A 523 -6.70 -8.68 33.63
CA GLY A 523 -6.93 -8.65 32.18
C GLY A 523 -7.50 -9.95 31.62
N HIS A 524 -7.46 -10.08 30.30
CA HIS A 524 -7.86 -11.29 29.58
C HIS A 524 -6.64 -12.10 29.17
N VAL A 525 -6.68 -13.41 29.42
CA VAL A 525 -5.60 -14.34 29.07
C VAL A 525 -6.19 -15.60 28.42
N ASP A 526 -5.88 -15.85 27.15
CA ASP A 526 -6.22 -17.09 26.45
C ASP A 526 -4.96 -17.89 26.05
N HIS A 527 -4.62 -18.83 26.91
CA HIS A 527 -3.48 -19.74 26.75
C HIS A 527 -3.85 -21.10 26.13
N THR A 528 -5.04 -21.25 25.56
CA THR A 528 -5.54 -22.55 25.08
C THR A 528 -4.68 -23.11 23.94
N ALA A 529 -4.40 -22.30 22.92
CA ALA A 529 -3.61 -22.74 21.76
C ALA A 529 -2.19 -23.20 22.11
N LEU A 530 -1.51 -22.47 23.01
CA LEU A 530 -0.17 -22.84 23.45
C LEU A 530 -0.18 -24.15 24.26
N ARG A 531 -1.14 -24.32 25.17
CA ARG A 531 -1.27 -25.56 25.95
C ARG A 531 -1.55 -26.77 25.06
N ASP A 532 -2.49 -26.65 24.14
CA ASP A 532 -2.85 -27.72 23.20
C ASP A 532 -1.64 -28.14 22.35
N LEU A 533 -0.86 -27.17 21.86
CA LEU A 533 0.37 -27.46 21.12
C LEU A 533 1.41 -28.19 21.99
N LEU A 534 1.67 -27.70 23.21
CA LEU A 534 2.66 -28.30 24.09
C LEU A 534 2.28 -29.73 24.51
N ASP A 535 1.00 -29.97 24.76
CA ASP A 535 0.49 -31.32 25.05
C ASP A 535 0.66 -32.23 23.83
N SER A 536 0.35 -31.75 22.62
CA SER A 536 0.61 -32.49 21.38
C SER A 536 2.09 -32.78 21.13
N LEU A 537 3.03 -31.96 21.63
CA LEU A 537 4.47 -32.21 21.51
C LEU A 537 4.99 -33.23 22.52
N ARG A 538 4.25 -33.47 23.61
CA ARG A 538 4.59 -34.47 24.63
C ARG A 538 4.09 -35.87 24.27
N GLU A 539 3.00 -35.96 23.50
CA GLU A 539 2.44 -37.20 22.94
C GLU A 539 3.29 -37.76 21.80
#